data_AF-A0A3D6EXJ9-F1
#
_entry.id   AF-A0A3D6EXJ9-F1
#
_cell.length_a   1.000
_cell.length_b   1.000
_cell.length_c   1.000
_cell.angle_alpha   90.00
_cell.angle_beta   90.00
_cell.angle_gamma   90.00
#
_symmetry.space_group_name_H-M   'P 1'
#
loop_
_entity.id
_entity.type
_entity.pdbx_description
1 polymer ?
#
loop_
_entity_poly.entity_id
_entity_poly.type
_entity_poly.pdbx_seq_one_letter_code
_entity_poly.pdbx_strand_id
1 'polypeptide(L)'
;TYLLLIFIIFFPFGLLHEFDKLGSGTLVEGYTIWFNIPFSAVVTWALHTLDTVGESSVNPFEGSANDVPITQISRTIEIDMRDMLDEVSLPDPILPQNNIVL
;
A
#
# COMPACT_ATOMS: atom_id res chain seq x y z
N THR A 1 -3.22 4.27 -10.96
CA THR A 1 -4.57 4.78 -10.59
C THR A 1 -5.69 4.69 -11.64
N TYR A 2 -5.93 5.62 -12.60
CA TYR A 2 -7.20 5.64 -13.36
C TYR A 2 -7.50 4.37 -14.21
N LEU A 3 -6.50 3.87 -14.93
CA LEU A 3 -6.65 2.65 -15.74
C LEU A 3 -6.95 1.42 -14.85
N LEU A 4 -6.33 1.37 -13.68
CA LEU A 4 -6.54 0.31 -12.69
C LEU A 4 -7.96 0.35 -12.12
N LEU A 5 -8.51 1.54 -11.83
CA LEU A 5 -9.90 1.67 -11.38
C LEU A 5 -10.90 1.16 -12.44
N ILE A 6 -10.69 1.52 -13.70
CA ILE A 6 -11.50 1.02 -14.81
C ILE A 6 -11.38 -0.51 -14.89
N PHE A 7 -10.15 -1.04 -14.85
CA PHE A 7 -9.91 -2.49 -14.88
C PHE A 7 -10.64 -3.22 -13.75
N ILE A 8 -10.52 -2.73 -12.52
CA ILE A 8 -11.15 -3.30 -11.32
C ILE A 8 -12.68 -3.36 -11.45
N ILE A 9 -13.29 -2.31 -12.01
CA ILE A 9 -14.75 -2.24 -12.21
C ILE A 9 -15.20 -3.29 -13.24
N PHE A 10 -14.46 -3.45 -14.34
CA PHE A 10 -14.81 -4.40 -15.41
C PHE A 10 -14.42 -5.85 -15.09
N PHE A 11 -13.43 -6.07 -14.22
CA PHE A 11 -12.90 -7.39 -13.86
C PHE A 11 -13.98 -8.42 -13.45
N PRO A 12 -14.90 -8.14 -12.51
CA PRO A 12 -15.93 -9.11 -12.12
C PRO A 12 -16.88 -9.47 -13.26
N PHE A 13 -17.13 -8.56 -14.21
CA PHE A 13 -18.01 -8.83 -15.35
C PHE A 13 -17.36 -9.77 -16.37
N GLY A 14 -16.04 -9.70 -16.54
CA GLY A 14 -15.29 -10.60 -17.42
C GLY A 14 -15.31 -12.06 -16.95
N LEU A 15 -15.45 -12.29 -15.65
CA LEU A 15 -15.42 -13.63 -15.05
C LEU A 15 -16.80 -14.29 -14.95
N LEU A 16 -17.90 -13.56 -15.17
CA LEU A 16 -19.26 -14.09 -15.02
C LEU A 16 -19.50 -15.32 -15.89
N HIS A 17 -19.11 -15.27 -17.17
CA HIS A 17 -19.32 -16.37 -18.11
C HIS A 17 -18.46 -17.60 -17.75
N GLU A 18 -17.22 -17.38 -17.31
CA GLU A 18 -16.32 -18.47 -16.94
C GLU A 18 -16.81 -19.19 -15.69
N PHE A 19 -17.24 -18.47 -14.66
CA PHE A 19 -17.77 -19.08 -13.43
C PHE A 19 -19.10 -19.79 -13.65
N ASP A 20 -19.96 -19.29 -14.53
CA ASP A 20 -21.21 -19.97 -14.91
C ASP A 20 -20.92 -21.30 -15.63
N LYS A 21 -20.03 -21.26 -16.63
CA LYS A 21 -19.59 -22.45 -17.37
C LYS A 21 -18.91 -23.48 -16.48
N LEU A 22 -18.15 -23.05 -15.48
CA LEU A 22 -17.48 -23.94 -14.53
C LEU A 22 -18.46 -24.79 -13.71
N GLY A 23 -19.69 -24.31 -13.52
CA GLY A 23 -20.77 -25.05 -12.85
C GLY A 23 -21.54 -26.01 -13.76
N SER A 24 -21.48 -25.84 -15.08
CA SER A 24 -22.29 -26.62 -16.02
C SER A 24 -21.97 -28.12 -15.94
N GLY A 25 -22.99 -28.94 -15.64
CA GLY A 25 -22.82 -30.40 -15.51
C GLY A 25 -22.29 -30.87 -14.15
N THR A 26 -22.21 -30.00 -13.15
CA THR A 26 -21.87 -30.38 -11.76
C THR A 26 -23.08 -30.26 -10.82
N LEU A 27 -22.99 -30.83 -9.61
CA LEU A 27 -24.04 -30.73 -8.58
C LEU A 27 -24.30 -29.30 -8.07
N VAL A 28 -23.46 -28.34 -8.47
CA VAL A 28 -23.47 -26.94 -7.99
C VAL A 28 -23.83 -25.95 -9.11
N GLU A 29 -24.40 -26.44 -10.21
CA GLU A 29 -24.86 -25.64 -11.34
C GLU A 29 -25.78 -24.49 -10.87
N GLY A 30 -25.50 -23.27 -11.34
CA GLY A 30 -26.18 -22.04 -10.92
C GLY A 30 -25.66 -21.40 -9.63
N TYR A 31 -25.00 -22.13 -8.74
CA TYR A 31 -24.38 -21.55 -7.53
C TYR A 31 -22.94 -21.08 -7.78
N THR A 32 -22.26 -21.63 -8.79
CA THR A 32 -20.85 -21.32 -9.10
C THR A 32 -20.61 -19.85 -9.45
N ILE A 33 -21.63 -19.14 -9.96
CA ILE A 33 -21.59 -17.69 -10.21
C ILE A 33 -21.28 -16.90 -8.92
N TRP A 34 -21.74 -17.37 -7.76
CA TRP A 34 -21.49 -16.67 -6.49
C TRP A 34 -20.02 -16.67 -6.09
N PHE A 35 -19.21 -17.62 -6.57
CA PHE A 35 -17.76 -17.60 -6.36
C PHE A 35 -17.07 -16.42 -7.04
N ASN A 36 -17.71 -15.81 -8.05
CA ASN A 36 -17.20 -14.60 -8.68
C ASN A 36 -16.98 -13.48 -7.66
N ILE A 37 -17.86 -13.33 -6.66
CA ILE A 37 -17.76 -12.25 -5.68
C ILE A 37 -16.47 -12.34 -4.84
N PRO A 38 -16.20 -13.43 -4.09
CA PRO A 38 -14.97 -13.53 -3.30
C PRO A 38 -13.70 -13.57 -4.18
N PHE A 39 -13.74 -14.22 -5.35
CA PHE A 39 -12.57 -14.26 -6.24
C PHE A 39 -12.24 -12.89 -6.83
N SER A 40 -13.23 -12.19 -7.38
CA SER A 40 -13.02 -10.86 -7.92
C SER A 40 -12.59 -9.88 -6.82
N ALA A 41 -13.16 -9.98 -5.62
CA ALA A 41 -12.74 -9.16 -4.48
C ALA A 41 -11.26 -9.36 -4.12
N VAL A 42 -10.79 -10.62 -4.03
CA VAL A 42 -9.38 -10.91 -3.70
C VAL A 42 -8.43 -10.39 -4.78
N VAL A 43 -8.74 -10.63 -6.05
CA VAL A 43 -7.88 -10.18 -7.16
C VAL A 43 -7.85 -8.65 -7.26
N THR A 44 -9.02 -8.01 -7.17
CA THR A 44 -9.14 -6.55 -7.15
C THR A 44 -8.37 -5.95 -5.97
N TRP A 45 -8.50 -6.54 -4.78
CA TRP A 45 -7.75 -6.11 -3.60
C TRP A 45 -6.24 -6.21 -3.80
N ALA A 46 -5.76 -7.32 -4.38
CA ALA A 46 -4.34 -7.52 -4.65
C ALA A 46 -3.81 -6.48 -5.65
N LEU A 47 -4.54 -6.22 -6.74
CA LEU A 47 -4.17 -5.22 -7.74
C LEU A 47 -4.18 -3.80 -7.17
N HIS A 48 -5.21 -3.46 -6.40
CA HIS A 48 -5.30 -2.14 -5.76
C HIS A 48 -4.15 -1.92 -4.77
N THR A 49 -3.85 -2.92 -3.93
CA THR A 49 -2.74 -2.86 -2.97
C THR A 49 -1.41 -2.66 -3.67
N LEU A 50 -1.19 -3.33 -4.80
CA LEU A 50 0.03 -3.15 -5.60
C LEU A 50 0.19 -1.71 -6.11
N ASP A 51 -0.89 -1.10 -6.64
CA ASP A 51 -0.88 0.30 -7.11
C ASP A 51 -0.55 1.26 -5.96
N THR A 52 -1.21 1.09 -4.80
CA THR A 52 -1.00 1.95 -3.62
C THR A 52 0.43 1.84 -3.07
N VAL A 53 0.97 0.63 -2.93
CA VAL A 53 2.35 0.44 -2.48
C VAL A 53 3.35 1.01 -3.49
N GLY A 54 3.05 0.87 -4.79
CA GLY A 54 3.82 1.49 -5.86
C GLY A 54 3.85 3.01 -5.75
N GLU A 55 2.69 3.65 -5.57
CA GLU A 55 2.58 5.10 -5.39
C GLU A 55 3.39 5.59 -4.17
N SER A 56 3.28 4.92 -3.01
CA SER A 56 4.08 5.26 -1.83
C SER A 56 5.60 5.07 -2.04
N SER A 57 5.99 4.10 -2.87
CA SER A 57 7.41 3.83 -3.15
C SER A 57 8.04 4.85 -4.10
N VAL A 58 7.23 5.51 -4.94
CA VAL A 58 7.72 6.52 -5.91
C VAL A 58 7.99 7.86 -5.24
N ASN A 59 7.26 8.21 -4.18
CA ASN A 59 7.42 9.48 -3.46
C ASN A 59 7.74 9.25 -1.97
N PRO A 60 8.95 8.77 -1.63
CA PRO A 60 9.28 8.29 -0.28
C PRO A 60 9.56 9.41 0.74
N PHE A 61 9.23 10.66 0.43
CA PHE A 61 9.55 11.85 1.24
C PHE A 61 8.35 12.78 1.42
N GLU A 62 7.12 12.26 1.29
CA GLU A 62 5.89 13.04 1.47
C GLU A 62 5.49 13.16 2.96
N GLY A 63 6.19 12.46 3.85
CA GLY A 63 5.93 12.48 5.29
C GLY A 63 4.83 11.51 5.73
N SER A 64 4.56 10.48 4.92
CA SER A 64 3.72 9.35 5.31
C SER A 64 4.40 8.50 6.39
N ALA A 65 3.62 7.70 7.11
CA ALA A 65 4.14 6.84 8.18
C ALA A 65 5.14 5.77 7.70
N ASN A 66 5.13 5.44 6.40
CA ASN A 66 6.04 4.48 5.77
C ASN A 66 7.18 5.15 4.99
N ASP A 67 7.24 6.48 5.01
CA ASP A 67 8.25 7.24 4.27
C ASP A 67 9.58 7.27 5.03
N VAL A 68 10.61 7.76 4.35
CA VAL A 68 11.92 7.95 4.98
C VAL A 68 11.83 9.14 5.95
N PRO A 69 12.24 8.97 7.23
CA PRO A 69 12.17 10.03 8.23
C PRO A 69 13.30 11.05 8.06
N ILE A 70 13.24 11.85 6.99
CA ILE A 70 14.27 12.83 6.65
C ILE A 70 14.42 13.88 7.76
N THR A 71 13.34 14.20 8.49
CA THR A 71 13.41 15.16 9.60
C THR A 71 14.27 14.63 10.73
N GLN A 72 14.05 13.39 11.16
CA GLN A 72 14.89 12.74 12.17
C GLN A 72 16.33 12.55 11.70
N ILE A 73 16.55 12.13 10.45
CA ILE A 73 17.90 12.01 9.89
C ILE A 73 18.61 13.36 9.92
N SER A 74 17.93 14.43 9.50
CA SER A 74 18.48 15.79 9.50
C SER A 74 18.77 16.30 10.91
N ARG A 75 17.89 16.01 11.89
CA ARG A 75 18.15 16.32 13.31
C ARG A 75 19.38 15.58 13.82
N THR A 76 19.54 14.31 13.45
CA THR A 76 20.69 13.51 13.87
C THR A 76 21.99 14.08 13.29
N ILE A 77 21.99 14.41 11.99
CA ILE A 77 23.14 15.08 11.34
C ILE A 77 23.43 16.44 11.98
N GLU A 78 22.40 17.21 12.35
CA GLU A 78 22.57 18.49 13.06
C GLU A 78 23.26 18.31 14.41
N ILE A 79 22.86 17.30 15.19
CA ILE A 79 23.48 16.98 16.47
C ILE A 79 24.94 16.57 16.27
N ASP A 80 25.20 15.63 15.34
CA ASP A 80 26.55 15.13 15.06
C ASP A 80 27.49 16.27 14.62
N MET A 81 27.01 17.18 13.78
CA MET A 81 27.79 18.33 13.33
C MET A 81 28.12 19.32 14.46
N ARG A 82 27.18 19.59 15.36
CA ARG A 82 27.40 20.50 16.51
C ARG A 82 28.33 19.86 17.55
N ASP A 83 28.22 18.56 17.76
CA ASP A 83 29.10 17.80 18.65
C ASP A 83 30.55 17.81 18.13
N MET A 84 30.75 17.64 16.82
CA MET A 84 32.08 17.79 16.17
C MET A 84 32.70 19.18 16.33
N LEU A 85 31.90 20.21 16.64
CA LEU A 85 32.33 21.59 16.88
C LEU A 85 32.49 21.92 18.38
N ASP A 86 32.38 20.92 19.26
CA ASP A 86 32.42 21.06 20.73
C ASP A 86 31.34 22.03 21.27
N GLU A 87 30.17 22.12 20.61
CA GLU A 87 29.05 22.93 21.09
C GLU A 87 28.36 22.27 22.30
N VAL A 88 28.13 23.03 23.37
CA VAL A 88 27.52 22.50 24.61
C VAL A 88 25.99 22.36 24.49
N SER A 89 25.36 23.15 23.62
CA SER A 89 23.91 23.15 23.43
C SER A 89 23.51 22.34 22.19
N LEU A 90 23.39 21.04 22.37
CA LEU A 90 22.89 20.13 21.34
C LEU A 90 21.35 20.14 21.33
N PRO A 91 20.70 20.16 20.15
CA PRO A 91 19.25 20.02 20.06
C PRO A 91 18.82 18.58 20.42
N ASP A 92 17.62 18.43 20.97
CA ASP A 92 17.12 17.11 21.37
C ASP A 92 16.84 16.21 20.15
N PRO A 93 17.12 14.90 20.24
CA PRO A 93 16.74 13.93 19.22
C PRO A 93 15.22 13.88 19.01
N ILE A 94 14.80 13.74 17.75
CA ILE A 94 13.39 13.49 17.45
C ILE A 94 13.08 12.03 17.82
N LEU A 95 12.24 11.85 18.84
CA LEU A 95 11.79 10.55 19.30
C LEU A 95 10.60 10.05 18.45
N PRO A 96 10.48 8.72 18.25
CA PRO A 96 9.33 8.15 17.57
C PRO A 96 8.03 8.47 18.30
N GLN A 97 6.99 8.84 17.57
CA GLN A 97 5.63 8.97 18.12
C GLN A 97 4.80 7.78 17.62
N ASN A 98 4.14 7.06 18.53
CA ASN A 98 3.32 5.88 18.19
C ASN A 98 4.09 4.80 17.40
N ASN A 99 5.37 4.57 17.74
CA ASN A 99 6.29 3.67 17.01
C ASN A 99 6.57 4.07 15.55
N ILE A 100 6.24 5.29 15.15
CA ILE A 100 6.55 5.85 13.83
C ILE A 100 7.65 6.89 14.00
N VAL A 101 8.70 6.75 13.21
CA VAL A 101 9.78 7.73 13.07
C VAL A 101 9.42 8.69 11.94
N LEU A 102 9.59 9.99 12.18
CA LEU A 102 9.18 11.10 11.30
C LEU A 102 10.39 11.93 10.84
#